data_AF-Q20DI0-F1
#
_entry.id   AF-Q20DI0-F1
#
_cell.length_a   1.000
_cell.length_b   1.000
_cell.length_c   1.000
_cell.angle_alpha   90.00
_cell.angle_beta   90.00
_cell.angle_gamma   90.00
#
_symmetry.space_group_name_H-M   'P 1'
#
loop_
_entity.id
_entity.type
_entity.pdbx_description
1 polymer ?
#
loop_
_entity_poly.entity_id
_entity_poly.type
_entity_poly.pdbx_seq_one_letter_code
_entity_poly.pdbx_strand_id
1 'polypeptide(L)'
;MKGSLALVFLFLASSLALSSSMTELEMIENEFLTDCAKRENVSVDGISEYLMKRTNVEYKTMCALSCYFQISPGIQFDLGELKNEYGLDSCNTITRDDECEEGFKQIECYFQKFV
;
A
#
# COMPACT_ATOMS: atom_id res chain seq x y z
N MET A 1 -17.15 -12.27 -7.74
CA MET A 1 -15.97 -13.07 -7.36
C MET A 1 -15.39 -12.46 -6.10
N LYS A 2 -15.33 -13.19 -4.99
CA LYS A 2 -14.96 -12.66 -3.64
C LYS A 2 -13.51 -13.03 -3.23
N GLY A 3 -12.68 -13.47 -4.18
CA GLY A 3 -11.39 -14.12 -3.91
C GLY A 3 -10.17 -13.19 -3.82
N SER A 4 -10.13 -12.08 -4.57
CA SER A 4 -8.88 -11.32 -4.71
C SER A 4 -8.54 -10.42 -3.52
N LEU A 5 -9.52 -9.88 -2.80
CA LEU A 5 -9.25 -8.98 -1.67
C LEU A 5 -8.67 -9.70 -0.47
N ALA A 6 -9.18 -10.91 -0.20
CA ALA A 6 -8.63 -11.74 0.85
C ALA A 6 -7.16 -12.02 0.57
N LEU A 7 -6.75 -12.22 -0.69
CA LEU A 7 -5.36 -12.52 -1.04
C LEU A 7 -4.43 -11.32 -0.82
N VAL A 8 -4.75 -10.13 -1.35
CA VAL A 8 -3.88 -8.94 -1.16
C VAL A 8 -3.81 -8.53 0.32
N PHE A 9 -4.94 -8.56 1.05
CA PHE A 9 -4.94 -8.32 2.49
C PHE A 9 -4.28 -9.45 3.29
N LEU A 10 -4.37 -10.71 2.85
CA LEU A 10 -3.66 -11.82 3.48
C LEU A 10 -2.16 -11.73 3.23
N PHE A 11 -1.70 -11.25 2.07
CA PHE A 11 -0.27 -11.03 1.79
C PHE A 11 0.29 -9.83 2.56
N LEU A 12 -0.47 -8.73 2.65
CA LEU A 12 -0.11 -7.57 3.48
C LEU A 12 -0.21 -7.87 4.99
N ALA A 13 -1.14 -8.72 5.41
CA ALA A 13 -1.24 -9.17 6.81
C ALA A 13 -0.26 -10.30 7.15
N SER A 14 0.15 -11.15 6.20
CA SER A 14 1.13 -12.21 6.41
C SER A 14 2.55 -11.66 6.49
N SER A 15 2.84 -10.57 5.78
CA SER A 15 4.09 -9.81 5.96
C SER A 15 4.18 -9.17 7.36
N LEU A 16 3.05 -8.79 7.97
CA LEU A 16 2.99 -8.28 9.36
C LEU A 16 2.87 -9.39 10.43
N ALA A 17 2.43 -10.59 10.06
CA ALA A 17 2.29 -11.71 10.98
C ALA A 17 3.64 -12.40 11.22
N LEU A 18 4.32 -11.95 12.27
CA LEU A 18 5.60 -12.47 12.75
C LEU A 18 5.50 -13.95 13.22
N SER A 19 5.38 -14.93 12.31
CA SER A 19 5.56 -16.35 12.66
C SER A 19 5.91 -17.30 11.50
N SER A 20 7.15 -17.80 11.56
CA SER A 20 7.62 -19.15 11.17
C SER A 20 7.98 -19.52 9.72
N SER A 21 7.91 -18.62 8.74
CA SER A 21 8.81 -18.62 7.56
C SER A 21 8.50 -17.42 6.67
N MET A 22 9.07 -16.25 6.95
CA MET A 22 9.01 -15.15 5.99
C MET A 22 9.78 -15.54 4.73
N THR A 23 9.13 -15.39 3.59
CA THR A 23 9.80 -15.50 2.29
C THR A 23 10.77 -14.34 2.09
N GLU A 24 11.80 -14.50 1.25
CA GLU A 24 12.74 -13.41 0.93
C GLU A 24 12.00 -12.16 0.40
N LEU A 25 10.90 -12.37 -0.33
CA LEU A 25 10.06 -11.29 -0.83
C LEU A 25 9.35 -10.53 0.32
N GLU A 26 8.77 -11.23 1.28
CA GLU A 26 8.14 -10.59 2.45
C GLU A 26 9.15 -9.81 3.30
N MET A 27 10.40 -10.29 3.37
CA MET A 27 11.48 -9.57 4.08
C MET A 27 11.81 -8.25 3.39
N ILE A 28 11.97 -8.28 2.07
CA ILE A 28 12.28 -7.10 1.26
C ILE A 28 11.13 -6.09 1.32
N GLU A 29 9.88 -6.54 1.23
CA GLU A 29 8.70 -5.69 1.34
C GLU A 29 8.60 -5.01 2.72
N ASN A 30 8.89 -5.74 3.80
CA ASN A 30 8.96 -5.17 5.13
C ASN A 30 10.09 -4.16 5.30
N GLU A 31 11.22 -4.36 4.63
CA GLU A 31 12.33 -3.39 4.63
C GLU A 31 11.91 -2.08 3.97
N PHE A 32 11.27 -2.14 2.79
CA PHE A 32 10.74 -0.95 2.11
C PHE A 32 9.71 -0.21 2.96
N LEU A 33 8.77 -0.92 3.57
CA LEU A 33 7.77 -0.32 4.45
C LEU A 33 8.43 0.35 5.66
N THR A 34 9.41 -0.32 6.27
CA THR A 34 10.16 0.19 7.42
C THR A 34 10.94 1.44 7.07
N ASP A 35 11.57 1.49 5.90
CA ASP A 35 12.37 2.64 5.47
C ASP A 35 11.50 3.85 5.17
N CYS A 36 10.36 3.67 4.51
CA CYS A 36 9.39 4.75 4.31
C CYS A 36 8.79 5.23 5.63
N ALA A 37 8.50 4.33 6.58
CA ALA A 37 8.03 4.69 7.90
C ALA A 37 9.07 5.54 8.68
N LYS A 38 10.34 5.13 8.65
CA LYS A 38 11.45 5.88 9.26
C LYS A 38 11.62 7.26 8.63
N ARG A 39 11.55 7.34 7.30
CA ARG A 39 11.71 8.59 6.54
C ARG A 39 10.73 9.66 7.03
N GLU A 40 9.48 9.27 7.22
CA GLU A 40 8.40 10.17 7.61
C GLU A 40 8.21 10.27 9.13
N ASN A 41 9.03 9.55 9.90
CA ASN A 41 8.97 9.47 11.35
C ASN A 41 7.58 9.02 11.85
N VAL A 42 7.10 7.90 11.30
CA VAL A 42 5.86 7.21 11.70
C VAL A 42 6.16 5.77 12.08
N SER A 43 5.26 5.15 12.84
CA SER A 43 5.35 3.71 13.13
C SER A 43 4.75 2.88 12.00
N VAL A 44 5.31 1.70 11.76
CA VAL A 44 4.75 0.71 10.81
C VAL A 44 3.35 0.28 11.26
N ASP A 45 3.10 0.20 12.57
CA ASP A 45 1.77 -0.09 13.12
C ASP A 45 0.74 0.97 12.70
N GLY A 46 1.12 2.25 12.69
CA GLY A 46 0.25 3.34 12.26
C GLY A 46 -0.12 3.27 10.77
N ILE A 47 0.79 2.75 9.94
CA ILE A 47 0.53 2.49 8.52
C ILE A 47 -0.43 1.29 8.36
N SER A 48 -0.22 0.24 9.15
CA SER A 48 -1.05 -0.98 9.14
C SER A 48 -2.48 -0.68 9.55
N GLU A 49 -2.68 0.17 10.57
CA GLU A 49 -4.01 0.59 11.01
C GLU A 49 -4.77 1.34 9.91
N TYR A 50 -4.11 2.13 9.06
CA TYR A 50 -4.76 2.76 7.92
C TYR A 50 -5.29 1.73 6.92
N LEU A 51 -4.44 0.78 6.52
CA LEU A 51 -4.83 -0.26 5.57
C LEU A 51 -6.07 -1.02 6.05
N MET A 52 -6.22 -1.19 7.38
CA MET A 52 -7.37 -1.84 7.99
C MET A 52 -8.60 -0.94 8.18
N LYS A 53 -8.42 0.33 8.61
CA LYS A 53 -9.53 1.18 9.10
C LYS A 53 -10.02 2.22 8.10
N ARG A 54 -9.23 2.60 7.09
CA ARG A 54 -9.56 3.66 6.10
C ARG A 54 -10.14 4.95 6.73
N THR A 55 -9.64 5.36 7.89
CA THR A 55 -10.06 6.60 8.55
C THR A 55 -8.93 7.62 8.62
N ASN A 56 -9.30 8.90 8.70
CA ASN A 56 -8.47 10.11 8.82
C ASN A 56 -6.95 9.86 9.01
N VAL A 57 -6.22 9.87 7.90
CA VAL A 57 -4.79 9.54 7.87
C VAL A 57 -4.00 10.80 8.17
N GLU A 58 -3.10 10.71 9.14
CA GLU A 58 -2.15 11.79 9.39
C GLU A 58 -1.25 12.00 8.17
N TYR A 59 -0.92 13.26 7.86
CA TYR A 59 -0.14 13.62 6.67
C TYR A 59 1.16 12.80 6.52
N LYS A 60 1.89 12.59 7.63
CA LYS A 60 3.13 11.77 7.61
C LYS A 60 2.89 10.32 7.24
N THR A 61 1.76 9.76 7.67
CA THR A 61 1.35 8.39 7.29
C THR A 61 0.97 8.35 5.80
N MET A 62 0.35 9.40 5.25
CA MET A 62 0.11 9.51 3.80
C MET A 62 1.43 9.52 3.01
N CYS A 63 2.43 10.26 3.49
CA CYS A 63 3.76 10.29 2.88
C CYS A 63 4.44 8.92 2.93
N ALA A 64 4.37 8.22 4.07
CA ALA A 64 5.00 6.91 4.22
C ALA A 64 4.34 5.87 3.31
N LEU A 65 3.01 5.90 3.18
CA LEU A 65 2.26 5.06 2.26
C LEU A 65 2.61 5.34 0.80
N SER A 66 2.63 6.62 0.41
CA SER A 66 2.97 7.02 -0.96
C SER A 66 4.39 6.58 -1.32
N CYS A 67 5.35 6.77 -0.41
CA CYS A 67 6.71 6.26 -0.55
C CYS A 67 6.72 4.74 -0.77
N TYR A 68 6.06 3.98 0.12
CA TYR A 68 6.08 2.52 0.05
C TYR A 68 5.47 2.02 -1.27
N PHE A 69 4.33 2.59 -1.67
CA PHE A 69 3.68 2.25 -2.93
C PHE A 69 4.53 2.52 -4.15
N GLN A 70 5.34 3.59 -4.16
CA GLN A 70 6.21 3.92 -5.28
C GLN A 70 7.41 2.99 -5.40
N ILE A 71 7.96 2.52 -4.27
CA ILE A 71 9.22 1.75 -4.27
C ILE A 71 9.04 0.24 -4.17
N SER A 72 7.89 -0.24 -3.67
CA SER A 72 7.59 -1.66 -3.50
C SER A 72 7.35 -2.35 -4.85
N PRO A 73 8.21 -3.29 -5.28
CA PRO A 73 7.99 -4.04 -6.50
C PRO A 73 6.76 -4.93 -6.43
N GLY A 74 6.45 -5.51 -5.26
CA GLY A 74 5.25 -6.31 -5.04
C GLY A 74 3.98 -5.50 -5.26
N ILE A 75 3.91 -4.32 -4.66
CA ILE A 75 2.76 -3.41 -4.86
C ILE A 75 2.67 -2.96 -6.32
N GLN A 76 3.78 -2.58 -6.96
CA GLN A 76 3.77 -2.17 -8.36
C GLN A 76 3.29 -3.30 -9.29
N PHE A 77 3.66 -4.54 -8.99
CA PHE A 77 3.15 -5.72 -9.70
C PHE A 77 1.64 -5.88 -9.51
N ASP A 78 1.15 -5.84 -8.27
CA ASP A 78 -0.29 -5.95 -7.97
C ASP A 78 -1.10 -4.83 -8.62
N LEU A 79 -0.59 -3.59 -8.61
CA LEU A 79 -1.21 -2.47 -9.31
C LEU A 79 -1.24 -2.68 -10.83
N GLY A 80 -0.20 -3.28 -11.40
CA GLY A 80 -0.16 -3.69 -12.81
C GLY A 80 -1.26 -4.69 -13.16
N GLU A 81 -1.44 -5.71 -12.33
CA GLU A 81 -2.52 -6.70 -12.49
C GLU A 81 -3.89 -6.03 -12.38
N LEU A 82 -4.08 -5.14 -11.39
CA LEU A 82 -5.32 -4.40 -11.20
C LEU A 82 -5.66 -3.48 -12.39
N LYS A 83 -4.65 -2.85 -13.01
CA LYS A 83 -4.85 -2.06 -14.23
C LYS A 83 -5.37 -2.95 -15.36
N ASN A 84 -4.71 -4.08 -15.59
CA ASN A 84 -5.04 -5.01 -16.67
C ASN A 84 -6.42 -5.66 -16.48
N GLU A 85 -6.77 -6.04 -15.26
CA GLU A 85 -8.02 -6.76 -14.95
C GLU A 85 -9.23 -5.81 -14.89
N TYR A 86 -9.07 -4.61 -14.31
CA TYR A 86 -10.19 -3.72 -13.99
C TYR A 86 -10.18 -2.38 -14.73
N GLY A 87 -9.19 -2.13 -15.60
CA GLY A 87 -9.09 -0.89 -16.38
C GLY A 87 -8.86 0.35 -15.52
N LEU A 88 -7.99 0.24 -14.51
CA LEU A 88 -7.75 1.29 -13.50
C LEU A 88 -6.64 2.29 -13.87
N ASP A 89 -6.36 2.45 -15.16
CA ASP A 89 -5.35 3.41 -15.64
C ASP A 89 -5.63 4.84 -15.20
N SER A 90 -6.91 5.20 -15.03
CA SER A 90 -7.34 6.50 -14.53
C SER A 90 -6.81 6.82 -13.14
N CYS A 91 -6.47 5.82 -12.33
CA CYS A 91 -5.92 6.08 -10.99
C CYS A 91 -4.56 6.77 -11.06
N ASN A 92 -3.69 6.48 -12.05
CA ASN A 92 -2.40 7.18 -12.20
C ASN A 92 -2.54 8.59 -12.79
N THR A 93 -3.73 8.96 -13.27
CA THR A 93 -3.97 10.30 -13.81
C THR A 93 -4.36 11.31 -12.73
N ILE A 94 -4.53 10.85 -11.49
CA ILE A 94 -4.78 11.72 -10.35
C ILE A 94 -3.50 12.47 -10.04
N THR A 95 -3.60 13.81 -10.06
CA THR A 95 -2.52 14.71 -9.68
C THR A 95 -2.90 15.57 -8.48
N ARG A 96 -1.90 15.92 -7.66
CA ARG A 96 -2.03 16.87 -6.54
C ARG A 96 -0.80 17.78 -6.48
N ASP A 97 -0.94 18.89 -5.76
CA ASP A 97 0.18 19.82 -5.54
C ASP A 97 1.23 19.25 -4.58
N ASP A 98 0.82 18.29 -3.74
CA ASP A 98 1.65 17.58 -2.78
C ASP A 98 1.82 16.12 -3.20
N GLU A 99 3.05 15.64 -3.28
CA GLU A 99 3.39 14.29 -3.75
C GLU A 99 2.82 13.20 -2.82
N CYS A 100 2.74 13.46 -1.51
CA CYS A 100 2.15 12.52 -0.57
C CYS A 100 0.64 12.43 -0.76
N GLU A 101 -0.04 13.57 -0.96
CA GLU A 101 -1.47 13.59 -1.24
C GLU A 101 -1.77 12.94 -2.61
N GLU A 102 -0.93 13.19 -3.62
CA GLU A 102 -1.04 12.56 -4.93
C GLU A 102 -0.97 11.04 -4.82
N GLY A 103 0.15 10.51 -4.30
CA GLY A 103 0.33 9.07 -4.13
C GLY A 103 -0.79 8.45 -3.30
N PHE A 104 -1.20 9.12 -2.22
CA PHE A 104 -2.29 8.66 -1.38
C PHE A 104 -3.63 8.59 -2.12
N LYS A 105 -3.97 9.59 -2.95
CA LYS A 105 -5.21 9.57 -3.73
C LYS A 105 -5.19 8.53 -4.85
N GLN A 106 -4.03 8.27 -5.44
CA GLN A 106 -3.85 7.19 -6.40
C GLN A 106 -4.12 5.83 -5.73
N ILE A 107 -3.53 5.61 -4.54
CA ILE A 107 -3.78 4.44 -3.69
C ILE A 107 -5.28 4.28 -3.43
N GLU A 108 -5.94 5.32 -2.90
CA GLU A 108 -7.38 5.28 -2.61
C GLU A 108 -8.21 4.90 -3.85
N CYS A 109 -7.85 5.40 -5.03
CA CYS A 109 -8.52 5.06 -6.28
C CYS A 109 -8.43 3.56 -6.60
N TYR A 110 -7.25 2.95 -6.46
CA TYR A 110 -7.09 1.51 -6.67
C TYR A 110 -7.93 0.69 -5.68
N PHE A 111 -8.03 1.13 -4.43
CA PHE A 111 -8.76 0.43 -3.38
C PHE A 111 -10.26 0.77 -3.29
N GLN A 112 -10.75 1.80 -4.01
CA GLN A 112 -12.16 2.22 -4.02
C GLN A 112 -13.08 1.23 -4.74
N LYS A 113 -12.58 0.49 -5.74
CA LYS A 113 -13.37 -0.50 -6.50
C LYS A 113 -13.70 -1.79 -5.73
N PHE A 114 -13.12 -1.91 -4.54
CA PHE A 114 -13.16 -3.10 -3.71
C PHE A 114 -13.97 -2.93 -2.41
N VAL A 115 -14.71 -1.82 -2.32
CA VAL A 115 -15.70 -1.52 -1.28
C VAL A 115 -17.09 -1.59 -1.90
#